data_AF-A0A135RRV3-F1
#
_entry.id   AF-A0A135RRV3-F1
#
_cell.length_a   1.000
_cell.length_b   1.000
_cell.length_c   1.000
_cell.angle_alpha   90.00
_cell.angle_beta   90.00
_cell.angle_gamma   90.00
#
_symmetry.space_group_name_H-M   'P 1'
#
loop_
_entity.id
_entity.type
_entity.pdbx_description
1 polymer ?
#
loop_
_entity_poly.entity_id
_entity_poly.type
_entity_poly.pdbx_seq_one_letter_code
_entity_poly.pdbx_strand_id
1 'polypeptide(L)'
;MPAILSSQTSSIEHQQQTKLATTQSTITINNVPSTVDCAAHLELLETFVTLRDAVHLLAADAGQAPERVWDLYCNRAVARFEQWSTGAERPAEQMPPVDVLMAWHALMLHPKAYARFIELGGRLGVDGINWSETVSSLKHSRSTLLPLPEEKGATILAKHANQPQSRSSSLESLIASIDLPSLLSPPASQTGTFTHASPTGTTLFTYPLTAAINRQFSFSLKMSSHAWLRSSSPADLLAAAQTRYTQFFHLIAAHPGTVMVPTLDIDLVWHTHQLAPARYMAYSKRTTGKLVDHDDEIPDESLAVLSTDMRALWRDAFDEEYLPAACQEDAGCGGGCGGGCGGEGGCGSCGAMK
;
A
#
# COMPACT_ATOMS: atom_id res chain seq x y z
N MET A 1 44.48 -22.63 -29.80
CA MET A 1 43.97 -23.43 -30.94
C MET A 1 44.51 -24.85 -30.83
N PRO A 2 43.82 -25.92 -31.25
CA PRO A 2 42.46 -25.98 -31.84
C PRO A 2 41.53 -27.08 -31.25
N ALA A 3 40.22 -26.99 -31.53
CA ALA A 3 39.28 -28.12 -31.70
C ALA A 3 37.91 -27.51 -32.08
N ILE A 4 37.67 -27.24 -33.36
CA ILE A 4 36.91 -28.08 -34.33
C ILE A 4 35.44 -28.31 -33.90
N LEU A 5 34.56 -27.58 -34.59
CA LEU A 5 33.12 -27.80 -34.70
C LEU A 5 32.83 -29.12 -35.41
N SER A 6 31.91 -29.92 -34.86
CA SER A 6 31.18 -30.94 -35.61
C SER A 6 29.68 -30.65 -35.50
N SER A 7 29.13 -30.20 -36.62
CA SER A 7 27.71 -30.10 -36.92
C SER A 7 27.06 -31.48 -36.98
N GLN A 8 26.00 -31.71 -36.21
CA GLN A 8 24.87 -32.57 -36.58
C GLN A 8 23.80 -32.53 -35.48
N THR A 9 22.71 -31.80 -35.70
CA THR A 9 21.34 -32.17 -35.28
C THR A 9 20.32 -31.25 -35.98
N SER A 10 20.30 -31.27 -37.31
CA SER A 10 19.17 -30.78 -38.09
C SER A 10 18.03 -31.81 -38.03
N SER A 11 16.98 -31.48 -37.27
CA SER A 11 15.57 -31.93 -37.41
C SER A 11 14.82 -31.91 -36.08
N ILE A 12 15.51 -31.87 -34.93
CA ILE A 12 14.87 -31.75 -33.60
C ILE A 12 14.61 -30.29 -33.22
N GLU A 13 15.51 -29.37 -33.60
CA GLU A 13 15.37 -27.93 -33.30
C GLU A 13 14.17 -27.29 -34.00
N HIS A 14 13.82 -27.73 -35.21
CA HIS A 14 12.68 -27.17 -35.94
C HIS A 14 11.32 -27.67 -35.41
N GLN A 15 11.27 -28.89 -34.87
CA GLN A 15 10.10 -29.43 -34.18
C GLN A 15 9.94 -28.88 -32.76
N GLN A 16 11.02 -28.48 -32.09
CA GLN A 16 10.95 -27.73 -30.82
C GLN A 16 10.61 -26.25 -31.03
N GLN A 17 11.15 -25.59 -32.06
CA GLN A 17 10.80 -24.19 -32.37
C GLN A 17 9.34 -24.03 -32.78
N THR A 18 8.76 -24.98 -33.50
CA THR A 18 7.32 -24.93 -33.83
C THR A 18 6.43 -25.25 -32.63
N LYS A 19 6.88 -26.10 -31.68
CA LYS A 19 6.14 -26.32 -30.43
C LYS A 19 6.28 -25.17 -29.41
N LEU A 20 7.36 -24.38 -29.49
CA LEU A 20 7.50 -23.12 -28.76
C LEU A 20 6.71 -21.96 -29.41
N ALA A 21 6.58 -21.94 -30.74
CA ALA A 21 5.80 -20.93 -31.44
C ALA A 21 4.28 -21.15 -31.33
N THR A 22 3.80 -22.40 -31.28
CA THR A 22 2.36 -22.69 -31.11
C THR A 22 1.90 -22.65 -29.64
N THR A 23 2.82 -22.56 -28.68
CA THR A 23 2.51 -22.23 -27.27
C THR A 23 2.66 -20.73 -26.97
N GLN A 24 2.97 -19.92 -28.00
CA GLN A 24 3.11 -18.45 -27.92
C GLN A 24 1.88 -17.69 -28.42
N SER A 25 0.77 -18.36 -28.74
CA SER A 25 -0.45 -17.73 -29.26
C SER A 25 -1.65 -17.77 -28.30
N THR A 26 -1.45 -18.02 -27.00
CA THR A 26 -2.53 -17.91 -25.99
C THR A 26 -2.07 -17.63 -24.55
N ILE A 27 -0.96 -16.90 -24.37
CA ILE A 27 -0.62 -16.28 -23.07
C ILE A 27 -0.48 -14.77 -23.27
N THR A 28 -1.61 -14.11 -23.44
CA THR A 28 -1.77 -12.68 -23.14
C THR A 28 -2.53 -12.61 -21.83
N ILE A 29 -1.83 -12.64 -20.69
CA ILE A 29 -2.41 -12.10 -19.45
C ILE A 29 -1.34 -11.27 -18.75
N ASN A 30 -1.60 -9.96 -18.73
CA ASN A 30 -0.85 -8.92 -18.06
C ASN A 30 -0.76 -9.23 -16.56
N ASN A 31 0.45 -9.41 -16.02
CA ASN A 31 0.68 -9.69 -14.60
C ASN A 31 0.59 -8.42 -13.73
N VAL A 32 -0.50 -7.66 -13.85
CA VAL A 32 -0.82 -6.53 -12.96
C VAL A 32 -1.98 -6.92 -12.03
N PRO A 33 -2.14 -6.28 -10.86
CA PRO A 33 -3.27 -6.54 -9.96
C PRO A 33 -4.60 -6.32 -10.67
N SER A 34 -5.63 -7.09 -10.35
CA SER A 34 -6.97 -6.93 -10.93
C SER A 34 -7.70 -5.70 -10.37
N THR A 35 -8.76 -5.22 -11.02
CA THR A 35 -9.60 -4.14 -10.45
C THR A 35 -10.25 -4.58 -9.14
N VAL A 36 -10.55 -5.88 -9.01
CA VAL A 36 -11.06 -6.49 -7.78
C VAL A 36 -9.99 -6.46 -6.68
N ASP A 37 -8.73 -6.75 -7.01
CA ASP A 37 -7.60 -6.66 -6.06
C ASP A 37 -7.46 -5.22 -5.55
N CYS A 38 -7.49 -4.22 -6.46
CA CYS A 38 -7.39 -2.82 -6.09
C CYS A 38 -8.58 -2.33 -5.26
N ALA A 39 -9.80 -2.79 -5.59
CA ALA A 39 -10.99 -2.47 -4.79
C ALA A 39 -10.92 -3.09 -3.39
N ALA A 40 -10.48 -4.33 -3.27
CA ALA A 40 -10.23 -5.00 -2.00
C ALA A 40 -9.19 -4.25 -1.16
N HIS A 41 -8.12 -3.78 -1.81
CA HIS A 41 -7.10 -2.99 -1.15
C HIS A 41 -7.65 -1.65 -0.65
N LEU A 42 -8.48 -0.95 -1.43
CA LEU A 42 -9.17 0.26 -0.97
C LEU A 42 -10.01 0.02 0.29
N GLU A 43 -10.76 -1.10 0.35
CA GLU A 43 -11.52 -1.48 1.55
C GLU A 43 -10.61 -1.72 2.77
N LEU A 44 -9.44 -2.32 2.55
CA LEU A 44 -8.44 -2.53 3.61
C LEU A 44 -7.87 -1.20 4.11
N LEU A 45 -7.55 -0.27 3.22
CA LEU A 45 -7.05 1.07 3.58
C LEU A 45 -8.10 1.86 4.38
N GLU A 46 -9.38 1.82 3.99
CA GLU A 46 -10.48 2.41 4.78
C GLU A 46 -10.56 1.79 6.20
N THR A 47 -10.28 0.49 6.30
CA THR A 47 -10.27 -0.21 7.60
C THR A 47 -9.11 0.28 8.47
N PHE A 48 -7.91 0.48 7.92
CA PHE A 48 -6.79 1.07 8.66
C PHE A 48 -7.09 2.49 9.13
N VAL A 49 -7.68 3.33 8.28
CA VAL A 49 -8.11 4.69 8.66
C VAL A 49 -9.11 4.64 9.82
N THR A 50 -10.14 3.79 9.72
CA THR A 50 -11.15 3.63 10.78
C THR A 50 -10.52 3.12 12.09
N LEU A 51 -9.52 2.23 12.00
CA LEU A 51 -8.80 1.73 13.17
C LEU A 51 -8.03 2.85 13.88
N ARG A 52 -7.35 3.72 13.13
CA ARG A 52 -6.66 4.87 13.71
C ARG A 52 -7.64 5.84 14.37
N ASP A 53 -8.77 6.12 13.72
CA ASP A 53 -9.82 6.97 14.29
C ASP A 53 -10.36 6.39 15.60
N ALA A 54 -10.57 5.06 15.68
CA ALA A 54 -10.97 4.38 16.91
C ALA A 54 -9.96 4.59 18.05
N VAL A 55 -8.66 4.40 17.76
CA VAL A 55 -7.58 4.61 18.74
C VAL A 55 -7.52 6.07 19.20
N HIS A 56 -7.66 7.02 18.27
CA HIS A 56 -7.65 8.45 18.59
C HIS A 56 -8.85 8.87 19.45
N LEU A 57 -10.04 8.34 19.16
CA LEU A 57 -11.24 8.58 19.97
C LEU A 57 -11.08 8.03 21.39
N LEU A 58 -10.60 6.78 21.52
CA LEU A 58 -10.32 6.17 22.82
C LEU A 58 -9.27 6.96 23.63
N ALA A 59 -8.24 7.46 22.95
CA ALA A 59 -7.22 8.29 23.58
C ALA A 59 -7.81 9.60 24.11
N ALA A 60 -8.63 10.28 23.30
CA ALA A 60 -9.28 11.52 23.69
C ALA A 60 -10.24 11.31 24.88
N ASP A 61 -11.05 10.25 24.87
CA ASP A 61 -11.97 9.90 25.95
C ASP A 61 -11.22 9.59 27.27
N ALA A 62 -10.00 9.08 27.19
CA ALA A 62 -9.13 8.82 28.34
C ALA A 62 -8.21 10.00 28.72
N GLY A 63 -8.36 11.16 28.08
CA GLY A 63 -7.53 12.34 28.34
C GLY A 63 -6.05 12.17 27.97
N GLN A 64 -5.75 11.26 27.03
CA GLN A 64 -4.41 11.01 26.51
C GLN A 64 -4.19 11.73 25.17
N ALA A 65 -2.93 12.01 24.83
CA ALA A 65 -2.58 12.55 23.52
C ALA A 65 -2.80 11.48 22.42
N PRO A 66 -3.63 11.74 21.38
CA PRO A 66 -3.98 10.74 20.37
C PRO A 66 -2.79 10.08 19.68
N GLU A 67 -1.83 10.88 19.19
CA GLU A 67 -0.64 10.37 18.49
C GLU A 67 0.23 9.50 19.40
N ARG A 68 0.35 9.84 20.69
CA ARG A 68 1.08 8.99 21.65
C ARG A 68 0.42 7.62 21.78
N VAL A 69 -0.91 7.55 21.87
CA VAL A 69 -1.64 6.29 21.99
C VAL A 69 -1.58 5.50 20.68
N TRP A 70 -1.61 6.19 19.55
CA TRP A 70 -1.41 5.60 18.23
C TRP A 70 -0.03 4.95 18.07
N ASP A 71 1.04 5.62 18.52
CA ASP A 71 2.39 5.04 18.51
C ASP A 71 2.49 3.79 19.40
N LEU A 72 1.89 3.82 20.58
CA LEU A 72 1.80 2.64 21.45
C LEU A 72 1.04 1.50 20.76
N TYR A 73 -0.05 1.84 20.05
CA TYR A 73 -0.85 0.87 19.31
C TYR A 73 -0.02 0.21 18.20
N CYS A 74 0.70 1.01 17.41
CA CYS A 74 1.58 0.50 16.35
C CYS A 74 2.70 -0.38 16.91
N ASN A 75 3.35 0.02 18.01
CA ASN A 75 4.38 -0.79 18.66
C ASN A 75 3.84 -2.16 19.10
N ARG A 76 2.61 -2.19 19.60
CA ARG A 76 1.93 -3.44 19.98
C ARG A 76 1.54 -4.28 18.77
N ALA A 77 1.08 -3.66 17.70
CA ALA A 77 0.79 -4.31 16.43
C ALA A 77 2.04 -4.99 15.86
N VAL A 78 3.20 -4.29 15.86
CA VAL A 78 4.49 -4.83 15.43
C VAL A 78 4.92 -6.01 16.29
N ALA A 79 4.79 -5.92 17.62
CA ALA A 79 5.12 -7.02 18.52
C ALA A 79 4.24 -8.26 18.29
N ARG A 80 2.94 -8.06 18.06
CA ARG A 80 1.99 -9.13 17.72
C ARG A 80 2.31 -9.73 16.35
N PHE A 81 2.71 -8.90 15.39
CA PHE A 81 3.15 -9.36 14.07
C PHE A 81 4.43 -10.19 14.15
N GLU A 82 5.41 -9.80 14.98
CA GLU A 82 6.63 -10.58 15.18
C GLU A 82 6.31 -11.99 15.72
N GLN A 83 5.46 -12.08 16.74
CA GLN A 83 4.98 -13.35 17.29
C GLN A 83 4.21 -14.17 16.24
N TRP A 84 3.31 -13.52 15.49
CA TRP A 84 2.52 -14.17 14.45
C TRP A 84 3.39 -14.69 13.30
N SER A 85 4.40 -13.93 12.88
CA SER A 85 5.28 -14.28 11.76
C SER A 85 6.21 -15.47 12.03
N THR A 86 6.48 -15.75 13.31
CA THR A 86 7.37 -16.84 13.77
C THR A 86 6.62 -18.11 14.17
N GLY A 87 5.28 -18.03 14.34
CA GLY A 87 4.42 -19.14 14.73
C GLY A 87 4.56 -20.38 13.82
N ALA A 88 4.67 -21.57 14.44
CA ALA A 88 4.88 -22.84 13.72
C ALA A 88 3.62 -23.38 13.04
N GLU A 89 2.44 -23.01 13.53
CA GLU A 89 1.14 -23.43 13.00
C GLU A 89 0.39 -22.19 12.52
N ARG A 90 0.39 -21.97 11.21
CA ARG A 90 -0.57 -21.06 10.59
C ARG A 90 -1.66 -21.94 9.99
N PRO A 91 -2.90 -21.88 10.48
CA PRO A 91 -4.02 -22.37 9.69
C PRO A 91 -3.93 -21.65 8.34
N ALA A 92 -3.86 -22.40 7.24
CA ALA A 92 -3.66 -21.84 5.90
C ALA A 92 -4.75 -20.84 5.49
N GLU A 93 -5.83 -20.76 6.27
CA GLU A 93 -7.10 -20.08 5.96
C GLU A 93 -7.44 -18.97 6.97
N GLN A 94 -6.61 -18.71 7.99
CA GLN A 94 -6.95 -17.71 9.01
C GLN A 94 -6.17 -16.40 8.80
N MET A 95 -6.88 -15.43 8.22
CA MET A 95 -6.42 -14.03 8.15
C MET A 95 -5.95 -13.53 9.52
N PRO A 96 -4.79 -12.86 9.61
CA PRO A 96 -4.37 -12.26 10.86
C PRO A 96 -5.34 -11.15 11.30
N PRO A 97 -5.38 -10.84 12.61
CA PRO A 97 -6.06 -9.65 13.12
C PRO A 97 -5.62 -8.38 12.38
N VAL A 98 -6.50 -7.39 12.30
CA VAL A 98 -6.31 -6.17 11.47
C VAL A 98 -5.02 -5.41 11.78
N ASP A 99 -4.59 -5.40 13.04
CA ASP A 99 -3.36 -4.74 13.49
C ASP A 99 -2.10 -5.47 13.00
N VAL A 100 -2.12 -6.80 13.07
CA VAL A 100 -1.07 -7.66 12.51
C VAL A 100 -1.04 -7.58 10.99
N LEU A 101 -2.20 -7.53 10.34
CA LEU A 101 -2.32 -7.33 8.89
C LEU A 101 -1.75 -5.98 8.45
N MET A 102 -1.99 -4.92 9.22
CA MET A 102 -1.43 -3.57 8.99
C MET A 102 0.10 -3.59 9.03
N ALA A 103 0.70 -4.26 10.03
CA ALA A 103 2.14 -4.42 10.11
C ALA A 103 2.70 -5.24 8.94
N TRP A 104 2.03 -6.33 8.55
CA TRP A 104 2.45 -7.14 7.41
C TRP A 104 2.37 -6.38 6.08
N HIS A 105 1.27 -5.65 5.87
CA HIS A 105 1.05 -4.77 4.73
C HIS A 105 2.19 -3.75 4.60
N ALA A 106 2.49 -3.02 5.68
CA ALA A 106 3.57 -2.03 5.69
C ALA A 106 4.93 -2.65 5.33
N LEU A 107 5.24 -3.87 5.79
CA LEU A 107 6.50 -4.53 5.44
C LEU A 107 6.57 -4.90 3.95
N MET A 108 5.47 -5.36 3.35
CA MET A 108 5.41 -5.73 1.92
C MET A 108 5.52 -4.55 0.97
N LEU A 109 5.09 -3.35 1.40
CA LEU A 109 5.29 -2.09 0.67
C LEU A 109 6.74 -1.60 0.64
N HIS A 110 7.67 -2.39 1.20
CA HIS A 110 9.11 -2.19 1.04
C HIS A 110 9.74 -3.44 0.40
N PRO A 111 9.66 -3.58 -0.94
CA PRO A 111 9.93 -4.83 -1.65
C PRO A 111 11.34 -5.38 -1.42
N LYS A 112 12.35 -4.51 -1.31
CA LYS A 112 13.73 -4.92 -0.99
C LYS A 112 13.86 -5.47 0.43
N ALA A 113 13.25 -4.79 1.40
CA ALA A 113 13.26 -5.22 2.81
C ALA A 113 12.53 -6.56 2.97
N TYR A 114 11.36 -6.69 2.35
CA TYR A 114 10.59 -7.94 2.35
C TYR A 114 11.34 -9.08 1.67
N ALA A 115 11.91 -8.85 0.48
CA ALA A 115 12.72 -9.86 -0.21
C ALA A 115 13.90 -10.33 0.66
N ARG A 116 14.59 -9.38 1.31
CA ARG A 116 15.71 -9.68 2.21
C ARG A 116 15.26 -10.52 3.42
N PHE A 117 14.12 -10.20 4.01
CA PHE A 117 13.54 -10.98 5.10
C PHE A 117 13.25 -12.44 4.67
N ILE A 118 12.66 -12.64 3.49
CA ILE A 118 12.40 -13.99 2.96
C ILE A 118 13.69 -14.74 2.66
N GLU A 119 14.69 -14.10 2.04
CA GLU A 119 16.02 -14.69 1.80
C GLU A 119 16.71 -15.18 3.08
N LEU A 120 16.45 -14.51 4.20
CA LEU A 120 16.96 -14.84 5.53
C LEU A 120 16.10 -15.88 6.28
N GLY A 121 15.19 -16.57 5.58
CA GLY A 121 14.37 -17.65 6.12
C GLY A 121 13.08 -17.19 6.78
N GLY A 122 12.61 -15.96 6.50
CA GLY A 122 11.30 -15.48 6.90
C GLY A 122 10.17 -16.36 6.37
N ARG A 123 9.14 -16.63 7.18
CA ARG A 123 8.10 -17.63 6.87
C ARG A 123 6.86 -17.08 6.17
N LEU A 124 6.75 -15.77 5.94
CA LEU A 124 5.51 -15.14 5.46
C LEU A 124 5.14 -15.46 4.00
N GLY A 125 6.00 -16.16 3.26
CA GLY A 125 5.76 -16.56 1.88
C GLY A 125 5.89 -15.39 0.91
N VAL A 126 5.77 -15.70 -0.39
CA VAL A 126 5.96 -14.73 -1.48
C VAL A 126 4.70 -14.47 -2.30
N ASP A 127 3.62 -15.21 -2.02
CA ASP A 127 2.32 -15.03 -2.68
C ASP A 127 1.57 -13.80 -2.15
N GLY A 128 1.89 -13.36 -0.92
CA GLY A 128 1.40 -12.12 -0.33
C GLY A 128 -0.04 -12.22 0.21
N ILE A 129 -0.82 -11.16 0.07
CA ILE A 129 -2.20 -11.08 0.58
C ILE A 129 -3.17 -11.83 -0.36
N ASN A 130 -3.95 -12.76 0.20
CA ASN A 130 -5.10 -13.33 -0.49
C ASN A 130 -6.31 -12.38 -0.40
N TRP A 131 -6.57 -11.63 -1.47
CA TRP A 131 -7.64 -10.63 -1.50
C TRP A 131 -9.05 -11.23 -1.33
N SER A 132 -9.29 -12.45 -1.82
CA SER A 132 -10.60 -13.10 -1.72
C SER A 132 -10.99 -13.42 -0.27
N GLU A 133 -10.01 -13.89 0.52
CA GLU A 133 -10.15 -14.16 1.94
C GLU A 133 -10.20 -12.85 2.75
N THR A 134 -9.33 -11.89 2.41
CA THR A 134 -9.26 -10.59 3.10
C THR A 134 -10.60 -9.87 3.05
N VAL A 135 -11.20 -9.75 1.86
CA VAL A 135 -12.50 -9.10 1.68
C VAL A 135 -13.60 -9.87 2.43
N SER A 136 -13.55 -11.20 2.41
CA SER A 136 -14.51 -12.02 3.14
C SER A 136 -14.41 -11.76 4.65
N SER A 137 -13.21 -11.75 5.23
CA SER A 137 -12.99 -11.45 6.65
C SER A 137 -13.41 -10.02 7.01
N LEU A 138 -13.06 -9.03 6.19
CA LEU A 138 -13.44 -7.62 6.41
C LEU A 138 -14.97 -7.44 6.35
N LYS A 139 -15.67 -8.14 5.44
CA LYS A 139 -17.14 -8.12 5.33
C LYS A 139 -17.83 -8.79 6.51
N HIS A 140 -17.28 -9.86 7.07
CA HIS A 140 -17.81 -10.46 8.31
C HIS A 140 -17.72 -9.50 9.51
N SER A 141 -16.75 -8.57 9.51
CA SER A 141 -16.67 -7.48 10.49
C SER A 141 -17.51 -6.24 10.11
N ARG A 142 -17.98 -6.12 8.86
CA ARG A 142 -18.68 -4.94 8.27
C ARG A 142 -20.09 -5.24 7.78
N SER A 143 -20.94 -5.93 8.55
CA SER A 143 -22.39 -5.90 8.26
C SER A 143 -22.98 -4.51 8.58
N THR A 144 -22.65 -3.49 7.78
CA THR A 144 -23.39 -2.24 7.46
C THR A 144 -22.43 -1.25 6.77
N LEU A 145 -22.45 -1.17 5.44
CA LEU A 145 -22.19 0.10 4.77
C LEU A 145 -23.50 0.90 4.83
N LEU A 146 -23.49 2.04 5.53
CA LEU A 146 -24.68 2.90 5.68
C LEU A 146 -25.01 3.63 4.35
N PRO A 147 -26.30 3.87 4.05
CA PRO A 147 -26.71 4.69 2.92
C PRO A 147 -26.46 6.19 3.16
N LEU A 148 -26.28 6.93 2.07
CA LEU A 148 -25.98 8.37 1.99
C LEU A 148 -26.95 9.25 2.83
N PRO A 149 -26.49 10.37 3.39
CA PRO A 149 -27.26 11.60 3.39
C PRO A 149 -27.16 12.22 1.98
N GLU A 150 -28.31 12.49 1.37
CA GLU A 150 -28.40 13.28 0.15
C GLU A 150 -27.80 14.69 0.39
N GLU A 151 -26.75 15.01 -0.37
CA GLU A 151 -26.52 16.29 -1.07
C GLU A 151 -25.04 16.68 -1.10
N LYS A 152 -24.54 16.72 -2.35
CA LYS A 152 -23.56 17.64 -2.94
C LYS A 152 -22.26 17.92 -2.19
N GLY A 153 -21.18 17.72 -2.94
CA GLY A 153 -19.78 17.86 -2.51
C GLY A 153 -19.43 19.22 -1.92
N ALA A 154 -18.25 19.22 -1.28
CA ALA A 154 -17.61 20.31 -0.58
C ALA A 154 -18.06 20.57 0.88
N THR A 155 -18.05 19.53 1.75
CA THR A 155 -17.80 19.73 3.20
C THR A 155 -17.39 18.44 3.95
N ILE A 156 -16.58 17.54 3.38
CA ILE A 156 -16.35 16.22 4.01
C ILE A 156 -15.38 16.28 5.21
N LEU A 157 -14.46 17.24 5.28
CA LEU A 157 -13.53 17.32 6.43
C LEU A 157 -14.09 18.05 7.66
N ALA A 158 -15.16 18.85 7.52
CA ALA A 158 -15.70 19.65 8.63
C ALA A 158 -17.08 19.19 9.14
N LYS A 159 -17.83 18.36 8.40
CA LYS A 159 -19.16 17.88 8.85
C LYS A 159 -19.14 16.55 9.61
N HIS A 160 -18.08 15.75 9.47
CA HIS A 160 -17.95 14.48 10.23
C HIS A 160 -17.67 14.70 11.74
N ALA A 161 -17.31 15.91 12.16
CA ALA A 161 -17.08 16.24 13.58
C ALA A 161 -18.37 16.54 14.37
N ASN A 162 -19.53 16.77 13.73
CA ASN A 162 -20.71 17.32 14.41
C ASN A 162 -22.04 16.60 14.14
N GLN A 163 -22.04 15.35 13.68
CA GLN A 163 -23.27 14.55 13.51
C GLN A 163 -23.32 13.35 14.48
N PRO A 164 -24.13 13.39 15.56
CA PRO A 164 -24.13 12.37 16.62
C PRO A 164 -24.86 11.05 16.31
N GLN A 165 -25.32 10.80 15.07
CA GLN A 165 -26.24 9.70 14.78
C GLN A 165 -25.75 8.67 13.73
N SER A 166 -24.47 8.69 13.35
CA SER A 166 -23.89 7.72 12.40
C SER A 166 -22.49 7.26 12.82
N ARG A 167 -22.33 6.85 14.09
CA ARG A 167 -21.18 6.00 14.44
C ARG A 167 -21.49 4.62 13.85
N SER A 168 -20.78 4.25 12.79
CA SER A 168 -21.01 2.98 12.11
C SER A 168 -20.67 1.82 13.05
N SER A 169 -21.45 0.74 13.01
CA SER A 169 -21.26 -0.47 13.84
C SER A 169 -19.83 -1.02 13.79
N SER A 170 -19.10 -0.77 12.68
CA SER A 170 -17.72 -1.20 12.50
C SER A 170 -16.73 -0.43 13.38
N LEU A 171 -16.92 0.88 13.55
CA LEU A 171 -16.10 1.69 14.45
C LEU A 171 -16.33 1.26 15.91
N GLU A 172 -17.58 1.01 16.29
CA GLU A 172 -17.92 0.53 17.64
C GLU A 172 -17.30 -0.85 17.92
N SER A 173 -17.34 -1.77 16.95
CA SER A 173 -16.69 -3.07 17.08
C SER A 173 -15.17 -2.95 17.23
N LEU A 174 -14.52 -2.04 16.49
CA LEU A 174 -13.08 -1.80 16.61
C LEU A 174 -12.74 -1.19 17.97
N ILE A 175 -13.49 -0.18 18.41
CA ILE A 175 -13.35 0.42 19.74
C ILE A 175 -13.46 -0.66 20.83
N ALA A 176 -14.47 -1.54 20.74
CA ALA A 176 -14.68 -2.62 21.71
C ALA A 176 -13.53 -3.66 21.71
N SER A 177 -12.79 -3.79 20.62
CA SER A 177 -11.65 -4.73 20.52
C SER A 177 -10.34 -4.18 21.12
N ILE A 178 -10.26 -2.88 21.39
CA ILE A 178 -9.05 -2.22 21.88
C ILE A 178 -9.09 -2.13 23.41
N ASP A 179 -8.22 -2.88 24.08
CA ASP A 179 -7.98 -2.78 25.52
C ASP A 179 -7.03 -1.61 25.84
N LEU A 180 -7.60 -0.42 26.02
CA LEU A 180 -6.84 0.80 26.30
C LEU A 180 -6.02 0.74 27.61
N PRO A 181 -6.54 0.23 28.75
CA PRO A 181 -5.72 0.03 29.94
C PRO A 181 -4.48 -0.85 29.69
N SER A 182 -4.63 -1.94 28.94
CA SER A 182 -3.49 -2.77 28.56
C SER A 182 -2.52 -2.05 27.64
N LEU A 183 -3.02 -1.19 26.74
CA LEU A 183 -2.20 -0.40 25.83
C LEU A 183 -1.36 0.68 26.53
N LEU A 184 -1.92 1.31 27.57
CA LEU A 184 -1.26 2.35 28.36
C LEU A 184 -0.33 1.79 29.45
N SER A 185 -0.37 0.47 29.69
CA SER A 185 0.51 -0.19 30.65
C SER A 185 1.98 -0.08 30.22
N PRO A 186 2.95 -0.09 31.16
CA PRO A 186 4.37 0.10 30.84
C PRO A 186 4.81 -0.91 29.76
N PRO A 187 5.48 -0.45 28.68
CA PRO A 187 5.77 -1.31 27.55
C PRO A 187 6.75 -2.41 27.99
N ALA A 188 6.33 -3.66 27.82
CA ALA A 188 7.25 -4.79 27.84
C ALA A 188 8.14 -4.70 26.58
N SER A 189 9.24 -3.93 26.61
CA SER A 189 10.30 -3.91 25.58
C SER A 189 9.85 -3.72 24.11
N GLN A 190 8.67 -3.16 23.83
CA GLN A 190 8.17 -3.00 22.45
C GLN A 190 8.76 -1.73 21.83
N THR A 191 9.69 -1.90 20.89
CA THR A 191 10.44 -0.80 20.27
C THR A 191 9.84 -0.31 18.94
N GLY A 192 8.83 -1.00 18.41
CA GLY A 192 8.29 -0.73 17.07
C GLY A 192 9.20 -1.20 15.93
N THR A 193 10.33 -1.84 16.24
CA THR A 193 11.21 -2.47 15.26
C THR A 193 10.90 -3.96 15.17
N PHE A 194 10.49 -4.41 13.99
CA PHE A 194 10.31 -5.83 13.70
C PHE A 194 11.68 -6.51 13.64
N THR A 195 11.83 -7.63 14.36
CA THR A 195 13.07 -8.41 14.43
C THR A 195 12.82 -9.86 14.01
N HIS A 196 13.57 -10.33 13.02
CA HIS A 196 13.63 -11.75 12.68
C HIS A 196 14.97 -12.33 13.15
N ALA A 197 14.90 -13.40 13.94
CA ALA A 197 16.05 -14.06 14.53
C ALA A 197 16.16 -15.52 14.08
N SER A 198 17.38 -16.05 14.10
CA SER A 198 17.63 -17.48 13.88
C SER A 198 17.05 -18.32 15.02
N PRO A 199 16.92 -19.65 14.85
CA PRO A 199 16.54 -20.54 15.95
C PRO A 199 17.46 -20.48 17.19
N THR A 200 18.70 -20.00 17.03
CA THR A 200 19.65 -19.80 18.12
C THR A 200 19.53 -18.40 18.76
N GLY A 201 18.55 -17.58 18.37
CA GLY A 201 18.30 -16.25 18.92
C GLY A 201 19.17 -15.14 18.32
N THR A 202 19.90 -15.41 17.24
CA THR A 202 20.73 -14.38 16.58
C THR A 202 19.86 -13.52 15.67
N THR A 203 19.84 -12.20 15.88
CA THR A 203 19.16 -11.27 14.98
C THR A 203 19.72 -11.36 13.56
N LEU A 204 18.84 -11.66 12.60
CA LEU A 204 19.18 -11.77 11.18
C LEU A 204 18.69 -10.56 10.38
N PHE A 205 17.55 -9.99 10.77
CA PHE A 205 16.91 -8.89 10.07
C PHE A 205 16.15 -8.00 11.06
N THR A 206 16.20 -6.70 10.84
CA THR A 206 15.44 -5.70 11.58
C THR A 206 14.85 -4.68 10.63
N TYR A 207 13.63 -4.20 10.92
CA TYR A 207 13.00 -3.14 10.15
C TYR A 207 12.17 -2.22 11.06
N PRO A 208 12.29 -0.88 10.97
CA PRO A 208 11.54 0.07 11.81
C PRO A 208 10.07 0.15 11.38
N LEU A 209 9.33 -0.92 11.69
CA LEU A 209 8.01 -1.18 11.12
C LEU A 209 6.93 -0.20 11.60
N THR A 210 7.02 0.32 12.84
CA THR A 210 6.12 1.40 13.29
C THR A 210 6.28 2.66 12.44
N ALA A 211 7.53 3.04 12.11
CA ALA A 211 7.77 4.21 11.25
C ALA A 211 7.20 3.97 9.84
N ALA A 212 7.36 2.76 9.29
CA ALA A 212 6.78 2.39 8.01
C ALA A 212 5.24 2.43 8.02
N ILE A 213 4.59 1.89 9.05
CA ILE A 213 3.12 1.99 9.23
C ILE A 213 2.69 3.47 9.17
N ASN A 214 3.37 4.34 9.92
CA ASN A 214 3.04 5.76 9.99
C ASN A 214 3.23 6.48 8.64
N ARG A 215 4.29 6.20 7.87
CA ARG A 215 4.49 6.79 6.54
C ARG A 215 3.36 6.41 5.57
N GLN A 216 2.98 5.13 5.57
CA GLN A 216 1.93 4.59 4.70
C GLN A 216 0.51 5.06 5.08
N PHE A 217 0.31 5.58 6.29
CA PHE A 217 -0.97 6.13 6.71
C PHE A 217 -1.38 7.39 5.94
N SER A 218 -0.40 8.21 5.54
CA SER A 218 -0.67 9.42 4.74
C SER A 218 -1.35 9.06 3.41
N PHE A 219 -0.87 8.01 2.74
CA PHE A 219 -1.48 7.44 1.55
C PHE A 219 -2.88 6.90 1.83
N SER A 220 -3.05 6.10 2.89
CA SER A 220 -4.34 5.53 3.30
C SER A 220 -5.41 6.61 3.52
N LEU A 221 -5.05 7.72 4.17
CA LEU A 221 -5.92 8.88 4.38
C LEU A 221 -6.30 9.55 3.05
N LYS A 222 -5.33 9.80 2.16
CA LYS A 222 -5.59 10.35 0.82
C LYS A 222 -6.59 9.45 0.07
N MET A 223 -6.34 8.14 0.00
CA MET A 223 -7.24 7.17 -0.68
C MET A 223 -8.66 7.19 -0.11
N SER A 224 -8.78 7.12 1.22
CA SER A 224 -10.09 7.13 1.91
C SER A 224 -10.86 8.44 1.65
N SER A 225 -10.15 9.58 1.61
CA SER A 225 -10.77 10.88 1.37
C SER A 225 -11.38 11.04 -0.04
N HIS A 226 -10.78 10.40 -1.05
CA HIS A 226 -11.30 10.41 -2.41
C HIS A 226 -12.49 9.48 -2.63
N ALA A 227 -12.72 8.51 -1.73
CA ALA A 227 -13.89 7.63 -1.73
C ALA A 227 -14.16 6.95 -3.09
N TRP A 228 -13.12 6.47 -3.79
CA TRP A 228 -13.25 5.95 -5.17
C TRP A 228 -14.26 4.81 -5.33
N LEU A 229 -14.40 3.94 -4.33
CA LEU A 229 -15.41 2.88 -4.31
C LEU A 229 -16.85 3.42 -4.34
N ARG A 230 -17.05 4.68 -3.96
CA ARG A 230 -18.33 5.38 -3.95
C ARG A 230 -18.53 6.28 -5.17
N SER A 231 -17.61 6.26 -6.14
CA SER A 231 -17.76 7.00 -7.40
C SER A 231 -18.87 6.41 -8.28
N SER A 232 -19.31 7.16 -9.30
CA SER A 232 -20.35 6.69 -10.22
C SER A 232 -19.93 5.49 -11.07
N SER A 233 -18.63 5.31 -11.31
CA SER A 233 -18.08 4.16 -12.03
C SER A 233 -16.71 3.74 -11.46
N PRO A 234 -16.69 3.01 -10.33
CA PRO A 234 -15.44 2.59 -9.69
C PRO A 234 -14.66 1.58 -10.54
N ALA A 235 -15.37 0.74 -11.30
CA ALA A 235 -14.74 -0.24 -12.18
C ALA A 235 -13.94 0.43 -13.30
N ASP A 236 -14.51 1.45 -13.95
CA ASP A 236 -13.82 2.19 -15.02
C ASP A 236 -12.64 2.98 -14.47
N LEU A 237 -12.80 3.60 -13.29
CA LEU A 237 -11.72 4.33 -12.61
C LEU A 237 -10.53 3.40 -12.33
N LEU A 238 -10.79 2.20 -11.78
CA LEU A 238 -9.73 1.24 -11.47
C LEU A 238 -9.11 0.64 -12.74
N ALA A 239 -9.88 0.42 -13.80
CA ALA A 239 -9.36 -0.04 -15.09
C ALA A 239 -8.45 1.02 -15.75
N ALA A 240 -8.81 2.30 -15.66
CA ALA A 240 -7.96 3.40 -16.10
C ALA A 240 -6.66 3.47 -15.28
N ALA A 241 -6.74 3.32 -13.95
CA ALA A 241 -5.58 3.28 -13.06
C ALA A 241 -4.61 2.14 -13.42
N GLN A 242 -5.12 0.94 -13.73
CA GLN A 242 -4.29 -0.19 -14.19
C GLN A 242 -3.57 0.11 -15.50
N THR A 243 -4.28 0.71 -16.47
CA THR A 243 -3.70 1.10 -17.76
C THR A 243 -2.56 2.08 -17.53
N ARG A 244 -2.81 3.11 -16.71
CA ARG A 244 -1.81 4.12 -16.36
C ARG A 244 -0.62 3.55 -15.59
N TYR A 245 -0.84 2.56 -14.73
CA TYR A 245 0.25 1.84 -14.06
C TYR A 245 1.16 1.09 -15.04
N THR A 246 0.60 0.47 -16.09
CA THR A 246 1.43 -0.18 -17.12
C THR A 246 2.24 0.82 -17.93
N GLN A 247 1.64 1.96 -18.30
CA GLN A 247 2.31 3.09 -18.96
C GLN A 247 3.44 3.66 -18.08
N PHE A 248 3.21 3.79 -16.78
CA PHE A 248 4.20 4.24 -15.80
C PHE A 248 5.43 3.32 -15.77
N PHE A 249 5.23 2.00 -15.75
CA PHE A 249 6.35 1.05 -15.81
C PHE A 249 7.09 1.06 -17.15
N HIS A 250 6.40 1.38 -18.25
CA HIS A 250 7.04 1.61 -19.54
C HIS A 250 7.99 2.81 -19.49
N LEU A 251 7.55 3.92 -18.89
CA LEU A 251 8.41 5.09 -18.67
C LEU A 251 9.62 4.75 -17.79
N ILE A 252 9.45 4.04 -16.68
CA ILE A 252 10.58 3.62 -15.82
C ILE A 252 11.63 2.84 -16.62
N ALA A 253 11.18 1.94 -17.50
CA ALA A 253 12.06 1.16 -18.36
C ALA A 253 12.77 2.01 -19.41
N ALA A 254 12.08 2.99 -19.99
CA ALA A 254 12.61 3.88 -21.02
C ALA A 254 13.60 4.92 -20.49
N HIS A 255 13.51 5.30 -19.21
CA HIS A 255 14.34 6.36 -18.60
C HIS A 255 15.10 5.83 -17.37
N PRO A 256 16.09 4.93 -17.56
CA PRO A 256 16.85 4.38 -16.45
C PRO A 256 17.64 5.46 -15.70
N GLY A 257 17.48 5.53 -14.38
CA GLY A 257 18.16 6.50 -13.53
C GLY A 257 17.34 7.75 -13.23
N THR A 258 16.20 7.94 -13.90
CA THR A 258 15.24 8.99 -13.57
C THR A 258 14.35 8.54 -12.40
N VAL A 259 14.17 9.42 -11.42
CA VAL A 259 13.19 9.21 -10.34
C VAL A 259 11.80 9.55 -10.87
N MET A 260 10.86 8.61 -10.78
CA MET A 260 9.49 8.79 -11.24
C MET A 260 8.54 8.81 -10.05
N VAL A 261 7.62 9.77 -10.05
CA VAL A 261 6.63 9.93 -8.98
C VAL A 261 5.25 9.54 -9.52
N PRO A 262 4.58 8.52 -8.95
CA PRO A 262 3.27 8.09 -9.41
C PRO A 262 2.18 9.09 -9.01
N THR A 263 1.12 9.19 -9.81
CA THR A 263 -0.16 9.75 -9.34
C THR A 263 -0.84 8.78 -8.37
N LEU A 264 -1.82 9.27 -7.60
CA LEU A 264 -2.48 8.47 -6.57
C LEU A 264 -3.10 7.16 -7.11
N ASP A 265 -3.62 7.16 -8.33
CA ASP A 265 -4.22 6.00 -9.01
C ASP A 265 -3.17 4.97 -9.44
N ILE A 266 -2.05 5.45 -9.98
CA ILE A 266 -0.89 4.61 -10.29
C ILE A 266 -0.34 3.99 -9.01
N ASP A 267 -0.22 4.79 -7.95
CA ASP A 267 0.36 4.36 -6.67
C ASP A 267 -0.54 3.32 -5.97
N LEU A 268 -1.87 3.44 -6.05
CA LEU A 268 -2.79 2.39 -5.60
C LEU A 268 -2.52 1.04 -6.28
N VAL A 269 -2.42 1.03 -7.61
CA VAL A 269 -2.15 -0.22 -8.35
C VAL A 269 -0.76 -0.74 -7.99
N TRP A 270 0.21 0.15 -7.83
CA TRP A 270 1.56 -0.21 -7.47
C TRP A 270 1.64 -0.84 -6.08
N HIS A 271 1.05 -0.22 -5.06
CA HIS A 271 0.97 -0.79 -3.71
C HIS A 271 0.26 -2.15 -3.74
N THR A 272 -0.89 -2.23 -4.43
CA THR A 272 -1.62 -3.51 -4.60
C THR A 272 -0.74 -4.59 -5.23
N HIS A 273 0.15 -4.22 -6.14
CA HIS A 273 1.09 -5.16 -6.76
C HIS A 273 2.16 -5.64 -5.78
N GLN A 274 2.74 -4.73 -5.01
CA GLN A 274 3.76 -5.04 -4.00
C GLN A 274 3.26 -6.01 -2.93
N LEU A 275 1.96 -6.01 -2.65
CA LEU A 275 1.28 -6.97 -1.76
C LEU A 275 1.17 -8.39 -2.34
N ALA A 276 1.75 -8.64 -3.52
CA ALA A 276 2.03 -9.98 -4.08
C ALA A 276 3.53 -10.07 -4.48
N PRO A 277 4.46 -10.25 -3.52
CA PRO A 277 5.90 -10.04 -3.72
C PRO A 277 6.53 -10.82 -4.89
N ALA A 278 6.18 -12.10 -5.08
CA ALA A 278 6.68 -12.89 -6.20
C ALA A 278 6.20 -12.35 -7.56
N ARG A 279 4.92 -12.01 -7.66
CA ARG A 279 4.30 -11.46 -8.88
C ARG A 279 4.91 -10.10 -9.21
N TYR A 280 5.05 -9.24 -8.21
CA TYR A 280 5.68 -7.92 -8.36
C TYR A 280 7.13 -7.99 -8.79
N MET A 281 7.93 -8.86 -8.15
CA MET A 281 9.34 -9.04 -8.51
C MET A 281 9.48 -9.58 -9.94
N ALA A 282 8.65 -10.54 -10.35
CA ALA A 282 8.66 -11.08 -11.71
C ALA A 282 8.26 -10.01 -12.75
N TYR A 283 7.23 -9.21 -12.47
CA TYR A 283 6.80 -8.11 -13.34
C TYR A 283 7.89 -7.03 -13.46
N SER A 284 8.43 -6.56 -12.33
CA SER A 284 9.47 -5.54 -12.30
C SER A 284 10.70 -5.94 -13.10
N LYS A 285 11.22 -7.17 -12.89
CA LYS A 285 12.38 -7.69 -13.61
C LYS A 285 12.10 -7.84 -15.11
N ARG A 286 10.90 -8.29 -15.48
CA ARG A 286 10.52 -8.45 -16.89
C ARG A 286 10.43 -7.11 -17.62
N THR A 287 9.84 -6.11 -16.98
CA THR A 287 9.55 -4.82 -17.64
C THR A 287 10.73 -3.86 -17.58
N THR A 288 11.48 -3.85 -16.48
CA THR A 288 12.54 -2.84 -16.22
C THR A 288 13.94 -3.44 -16.05
N GLY A 289 14.07 -4.77 -16.07
CA GLY A 289 15.33 -5.48 -15.84
C GLY A 289 15.75 -5.61 -14.37
N LYS A 290 15.09 -4.91 -13.43
CA LYS A 290 15.39 -4.93 -12.00
C LYS A 290 14.12 -4.87 -11.15
N LEU A 291 14.25 -5.11 -9.84
CA LEU A 291 13.18 -4.80 -8.90
C LEU A 291 13.07 -3.27 -8.80
N VAL A 292 11.90 -2.72 -9.14
CA VAL A 292 11.61 -1.31 -8.92
C VAL A 292 11.31 -1.13 -7.43
N ASP A 293 11.98 -0.19 -6.80
CA ASP A 293 11.79 0.09 -5.38
C ASP A 293 10.70 1.14 -5.19
N HIS A 294 9.97 1.05 -4.08
CA HIS A 294 9.05 2.08 -3.64
C HIS A 294 9.69 2.79 -2.46
N ASP A 295 10.27 3.96 -2.72
CA ASP A 295 10.92 4.79 -1.71
C ASP A 295 9.96 5.90 -1.29
N ASP A 296 9.40 5.76 -0.09
CA ASP A 296 8.45 6.69 0.52
C ASP A 296 9.14 7.77 1.37
N GLU A 297 10.47 7.90 1.29
CA GLU A 297 11.27 8.85 2.09
C GLU A 297 11.66 10.13 1.31
N ILE A 298 11.11 10.36 0.11
CA ILE A 298 11.42 11.54 -0.71
C ILE A 298 10.77 12.81 -0.12
N PRO A 299 11.53 13.90 0.14
CA PRO A 299 10.99 15.16 0.67
C PRO A 299 10.01 15.88 -0.28
N ASP A 300 9.04 16.59 0.29
CA ASP A 300 7.96 17.28 -0.44
C ASP A 300 8.46 18.29 -1.49
N GLU A 301 9.52 19.06 -1.18
CA GLU A 301 10.07 20.01 -2.15
C GLU A 301 10.62 19.33 -3.41
N SER A 302 11.11 18.09 -3.29
CA SER A 302 11.61 17.31 -4.42
C SER A 302 10.46 16.71 -5.23
N LEU A 303 9.36 16.35 -4.57
CA LEU A 303 8.17 15.78 -5.21
C LEU A 303 7.51 16.76 -6.19
N ALA A 304 7.47 18.06 -5.89
CA ALA A 304 6.87 19.06 -6.78
C ALA A 304 7.62 19.17 -8.12
N VAL A 305 8.95 19.20 -8.09
CA VAL A 305 9.79 19.24 -9.30
C VAL A 305 9.63 17.96 -10.10
N LEU A 306 9.77 16.80 -9.44
CA LEU A 306 9.63 15.49 -10.07
C LEU A 306 8.24 15.30 -10.69
N SER A 307 7.18 15.83 -10.07
CA SER A 307 5.82 15.79 -10.63
C SER A 307 5.67 16.60 -11.92
N THR A 308 6.41 17.71 -12.05
CA THR A 308 6.40 18.56 -13.25
C THR A 308 7.12 17.87 -14.40
N ASP A 309 8.28 17.28 -14.11
CA ASP A 309 9.03 16.50 -15.08
C ASP A 309 8.22 15.29 -15.57
N MET A 310 7.52 14.63 -14.64
CA MET A 310 6.66 13.48 -14.95
C MET A 310 5.49 13.86 -15.89
N ARG A 311 4.88 15.03 -15.72
CA ARG A 311 3.85 15.54 -16.65
C ARG A 311 4.39 15.74 -18.07
N ALA A 312 5.61 16.28 -18.19
CA ALA A 312 6.24 16.48 -19.48
C ALA A 312 6.57 15.15 -20.16
N LEU A 313 7.17 14.21 -19.44
CA LEU A 313 7.49 12.87 -19.93
C LEU A 313 6.22 12.10 -20.34
N TRP A 314 5.15 12.19 -19.56
CA TRP A 314 3.89 11.52 -19.88
C TRP A 314 3.25 12.05 -21.17
N ARG A 315 3.20 13.38 -21.34
CA ARG A 315 2.69 13.99 -22.58
C ARG A 315 3.52 13.59 -23.80
N ASP A 316 4.84 13.60 -23.67
CA ASP A 316 5.74 13.22 -24.78
C ASP A 316 5.56 11.75 -25.18
N ALA A 317 5.39 10.85 -24.21
CA ALA A 317 5.27 9.41 -24.48
C ALA A 317 3.87 8.97 -24.93
N PHE A 318 2.81 9.60 -24.44
CA PHE A 318 1.43 9.10 -24.60
C PHE A 318 0.45 10.10 -25.21
N ASP A 319 0.83 11.37 -25.42
CA ASP A 319 -0.07 12.44 -25.89
C ASP A 319 -1.31 12.61 -24.99
N GLU A 320 -1.14 12.37 -23.70
CA GLU A 320 -2.19 12.41 -22.67
C GLU A 320 -1.79 13.34 -21.51
N GLU A 321 -2.76 13.83 -20.73
CA GLU A 321 -2.46 14.52 -19.48
C GLU A 321 -2.09 13.54 -18.35
N TYR A 322 -1.05 13.88 -17.59
CA TYR A 322 -0.60 12.99 -16.52
C TYR A 322 -1.56 12.96 -15.33
N LEU A 323 -2.24 14.07 -15.00
CA LEU A 323 -3.21 14.06 -13.91
C LEU A 323 -4.59 13.63 -14.41
N PRO A 324 -5.29 12.73 -13.71
CA PRO A 324 -6.70 12.45 -13.99
C PRO A 324 -7.54 13.73 -13.93
N ALA A 325 -8.58 13.84 -14.76
CA ALA A 325 -9.42 15.05 -14.86
C ALA A 325 -9.96 15.54 -13.51
N ALA A 326 -10.34 14.62 -12.61
CA ALA A 326 -10.82 14.94 -11.26
C ALA A 326 -9.76 15.55 -10.32
N CYS A 327 -8.48 15.48 -10.68
CA CYS A 327 -7.35 15.95 -9.88
C CYS A 327 -6.65 17.18 -10.51
N GLN A 328 -7.15 17.69 -11.64
CA GLN A 328 -6.54 18.81 -12.36
C GLN A 328 -6.82 20.17 -11.72
N GLU A 329 -7.87 20.31 -10.90
CA GLU A 329 -8.25 21.56 -10.24
C GLU A 329 -7.71 21.70 -8.81
N ASP A 330 -7.23 20.61 -8.20
CA ASP A 330 -6.69 20.59 -6.84
C ASP A 330 -5.16 20.62 -6.86
N ALA A 331 -4.58 21.79 -6.61
CA ALA A 331 -3.12 22.02 -6.53
C ALA A 331 -2.37 21.16 -5.48
N GLY A 332 -3.05 20.27 -4.75
CA GLY A 332 -2.48 19.37 -3.74
C GLY A 332 -2.46 17.88 -4.12
N CYS A 333 -3.03 17.47 -5.26
CA CYS A 333 -3.12 16.04 -5.61
C CYS A 333 -1.86 15.49 -6.32
N GLY A 334 -0.94 16.38 -6.72
CA GLY A 334 0.32 16.02 -7.40
C GLY A 334 1.52 15.78 -6.48
N GLY A 335 1.34 15.88 -5.16
CA GLY A 335 2.41 15.67 -4.17
C GLY A 335 2.41 14.22 -3.67
N GLY A 336 3.50 13.51 -3.95
CA GLY A 336 3.79 12.17 -3.44
C GLY A 336 3.65 12.05 -1.92
N CYS A 337 3.76 10.82 -1.43
CA CYS A 337 3.73 10.49 -0.01
C CYS A 337 5.00 11.00 0.70
N GLY A 338 5.05 12.28 1.05
CA GLY A 338 6.01 12.85 1.99
C GLY A 338 5.27 13.31 3.25
N GLY A 339 5.56 12.68 4.39
CA GLY A 339 4.99 13.05 5.68
C GLY A 339 5.97 13.89 6.48
N GLY A 340 5.65 15.16 6.71
CA GLY A 340 6.32 16.00 7.70
C GLY A 340 5.56 16.03 9.03
N CYS A 341 5.94 15.19 9.99
CA CYS A 341 5.58 15.37 11.39
C CYS A 341 6.69 16.18 12.09
N GLY A 342 6.38 17.39 12.54
CA GLY A 342 7.23 18.14 13.47
C GLY A 342 7.17 19.66 13.29
N GLY A 343 6.51 20.35 14.23
CA GLY A 343 6.58 21.80 14.34
C GLY A 343 5.44 22.42 15.12
N GLU A 344 5.63 22.60 16.43
CA GLU A 344 4.81 23.44 17.30
C GLU A 344 4.74 24.88 16.77
N GLY A 345 3.55 25.51 16.79
CA GLY A 345 3.45 26.96 16.57
C GLY A 345 2.09 27.49 16.14
N GLY A 346 1.29 27.92 17.13
CA GLY A 346 0.34 29.05 17.09
C GLY A 346 -0.44 29.37 15.81
N CYS A 347 -1.76 29.12 15.85
CA CYS A 347 -2.73 29.79 14.99
C CYS A 347 -2.69 31.31 15.25
N GLY A 348 -2.12 32.05 14.30
CA GLY A 348 -2.06 33.50 14.27
C GLY A 348 -2.77 34.03 13.02
N SER A 349 -3.86 34.75 13.26
CA SER A 349 -4.66 35.57 12.34
C SER A 349 -3.90 36.25 11.18
N CYS A 350 -4.44 36.14 9.97
CA CYS A 350 -4.51 37.19 8.94
C CYS A 350 -5.61 36.78 7.95
N GLY A 351 -6.60 37.59 7.59
CA GLY A 351 -6.56 39.05 7.44
C GLY A 351 -6.85 39.32 5.97
N ALA A 352 -8.10 39.66 5.66
CA ALA A 352 -8.56 40.03 4.33
C ALA A 352 -7.71 41.15 3.72
N MET A 353 -7.46 41.09 2.40
CA MET A 353 -7.30 42.29 1.59
C MET A 353 -7.50 42.01 0.09
N LYS A 354 -8.62 42.58 -0.40
CA LYS A 354 -8.93 43.14 -1.72
C LYS A 354 -8.84 42.28 -2.97
#